data_AF-A0A948M6N4-F1
#
_entry.id   AF-A0A948M6N4-F1
#
_cell.length_a   1.000
_cell.length_b   1.000
_cell.length_c   1.000
_cell.angle_alpha   90.00
_cell.angle_beta   90.00
_cell.angle_gamma   90.00
#
_symmetry.space_group_name_H-M   'P 1'
#
loop_
_entity.id
_entity.type
_entity.pdbx_description
1 polymer ?
#
loop_
_entity_poly.entity_id
_entity_poly.type
_entity_poly.pdbx_seq_one_letter_code
_entity_poly.pdbx_strand_id
1 'polypeptide(L)' 'MRLKYFKLEGGCPLIQVYTGSGKGKTTAALGLALRAAGAGLRIYIAQFAKGKKCSEFVSLKKIKKIT' A
#
# COMPACT_ATOMS: atom_id res chain seq x y z
N MET A 1 -10.96 2.80 12.03
CA MET A 1 -9.92 3.12 11.02
C MET A 1 -10.20 4.52 10.52
N ARG A 2 -9.22 5.43 10.56
CA ARG A 2 -9.42 6.81 10.09
C ARG A 2 -8.54 7.04 8.87
N LEU A 3 -9.16 7.47 7.78
CA LEU A 3 -8.51 7.71 6.50
C LEU A 3 -8.41 9.22 6.29
N LYS A 4 -7.19 9.72 6.09
CA LYS A 4 -6.96 11.11 5.67
C LYS A 4 -6.41 11.11 4.25
N TYR A 5 -6.92 12.02 3.44
CA TYR A 5 -6.49 12.26 2.07
C TYR A 5 -5.84 13.63 1.98
N PHE A 6 -4.66 13.69 1.37
CA PHE A 6 -4.02 14.95 1.01
C PHE A 6 -3.82 14.97 -0.51
N LYS A 7 -4.33 16.04 -1.13
CA LYS A 7 -4.17 16.30 -2.56
C LYS A 7 -3.09 17.36 -2.71
N LEU A 8 -2.03 17.04 -3.45
CA LEU A 8 -0.99 18.00 -3.80
C LEU A 8 -1.51 18.92 -4.91
N GLU A 9 -1.34 20.24 -4.73
CA GLU A 9 -1.61 21.25 -5.76
C GLU A 9 -0.57 21.09 -6.88
N GLY A 10 -1.00 20.68 -8.08
CA GLY A 10 -0.10 20.50 -9.22
C GLY A 10 -0.41 19.38 -10.23
N GLY A 11 -1.56 18.69 -10.15
CA GLY A 11 -1.89 17.56 -11.05
C GLY A 11 -1.42 16.23 -10.45
N CYS A 12 -2.36 15.43 -9.97
CA CYS A 12 -2.29 14.98 -8.58
C CYS A 12 -1.70 13.59 -8.33
N PRO A 13 -0.55 13.49 -7.63
CA PRO A 13 -0.33 12.40 -6.69
C PRO A 13 -1.24 12.57 -5.45
N LEU A 14 -2.01 11.52 -5.12
CA LEU A 14 -2.89 11.46 -3.95
C LEU A 14 -2.16 10.73 -2.81
N ILE A 15 -2.08 11.37 -1.63
CA ILE A 15 -1.51 10.73 -0.44
C ILE A 15 -2.64 10.21 0.44
N GLN A 16 -2.65 8.90 0.69
CA GLN A 16 -3.58 8.24 1.61
C GLN A 16 -2.88 7.86 2.90
N VAL A 17 -3.36 8.40 4.02
CA VAL A 17 -2.84 8.09 5.35
C VAL A 17 -3.86 7.25 6.11
N TYR A 18 -3.50 5.99 6.34
CA TYR A 18 -4.28 5.04 7.15
C TYR A 18 -3.78 5.08 8.59
N THR A 19 -4.59 5.55 9.54
CA THR A 19 -4.19 5.65 10.97
C THR A 19 -5.26 5.12 11.96
N GLY A 20 -4.88 4.98 13.23
CA GLY A 20 -5.69 4.53 14.39
C GLY A 20 -5.62 3.02 14.67
N SER A 21 -5.71 2.54 15.91
CA SER A 21 -5.37 1.16 16.32
C SER A 21 -6.18 -0.02 15.71
N GLY A 22 -7.09 0.24 14.79
CA GLY A 22 -7.81 -0.81 14.06
C GLY A 22 -6.90 -1.72 13.22
N LYS A 23 -7.30 -2.99 13.13
CA LYS A 23 -6.74 -4.00 12.21
C LYS A 23 -7.09 -3.62 10.76
N GLY A 24 -6.22 -3.94 9.80
CA GLY A 24 -6.51 -3.78 8.36
C GLY A 24 -5.86 -2.58 7.64
N LYS A 25 -5.07 -1.74 8.30
CA LYS A 25 -4.34 -0.65 7.62
C LYS A 25 -3.40 -1.17 6.53
N THR A 26 -2.61 -2.17 6.87
CA THR A 26 -1.65 -2.81 5.96
C THR A 26 -2.39 -3.44 4.78
N THR A 27 -3.48 -4.17 5.06
CA THR A 27 -4.31 -4.82 4.03
C THR A 27 -4.95 -3.80 3.08
N ALA A 28 -5.40 -2.65 3.59
CA ALA A 28 -5.96 -1.59 2.74
C ALA A 28 -4.90 -0.98 1.80
N ALA A 29 -3.68 -0.71 2.30
CA ALA A 29 -2.57 -0.23 1.48
C ALA A 29 -2.15 -1.27 0.42
N LEU A 30 -2.14 -2.55 0.79
CA LEU A 30 -1.83 -3.64 -0.15
C LEU A 30 -2.91 -3.83 -1.22
N GLY A 31 -4.18 -3.67 -0.87
CA GLY A 31 -5.28 -3.72 -1.83
C GLY A 31 -5.18 -2.62 -2.89
N LEU A 32 -4.74 -1.41 -2.48
CA LEU A 32 -4.49 -0.31 -3.41
C LEU A 32 -3.30 -0.61 -4.34
N ALA A 33 -2.20 -1.11 -3.77
CA ALA A 33 -1.03 -1.53 -4.53
C ALA A 33 -1.38 -2.61 -5.57
N LEU A 34 -2.20 -3.60 -5.18
CA LEU A 34 -2.65 -4.66 -6.09
C LEU A 34 -3.56 -4.12 -7.20
N ARG A 35 -4.46 -3.19 -6.87
CA ARG A 35 -5.30 -2.51 -7.87
C ARG A 35 -4.45 -1.74 -8.89
N ALA A 36 -3.44 -1.01 -8.43
CA ALA A 36 -2.49 -0.31 -9.30
C ALA A 36 -1.67 -1.30 -10.15
N ALA A 37 -1.30 -2.47 -9.60
CA ALA A 37 -0.59 -3.52 -10.34
C ALA A 37 -1.45 -4.05 -11.49
N GLY A 38 -2.74 -4.26 -11.24
CA GLY A 38 -3.73 -4.65 -12.24
C GLY A 38 -3.92 -3.60 -13.34
N ALA A 39 -3.85 -2.32 -12.99
CA ALA A 39 -3.87 -1.21 -13.94
C ALA A 39 -2.55 -1.03 -14.72
N GLY A 40 -1.54 -1.87 -14.48
CA GLY A 40 -0.26 -1.82 -15.18
C GLY A 40 0.69 -0.71 -14.69
N LEU A 41 0.37 -0.05 -13.58
CA LEU A 41 1.24 0.94 -12.95
C LEU A 41 2.43 0.25 -12.27
N ARG A 42 3.53 1.01 -12.08
CA ARG A 42 4.68 0.56 -11.28
C ARG A 42 4.40 0.88 -9.81
N ILE A 43 4.62 -0.10 -8.94
CA ILE A 43 4.37 0.05 -7.50
C ILE A 43 5.61 -0.34 -6.73
N TYR A 44 5.88 0.44 -5.69
CA TYR A 44 6.94 0.21 -4.73
C TYR A 44 6.33 0.06 -3.33
N ILE A 45 6.74 -0.96 -2.57
CA ILE A 45 6.23 -1.20 -1.20
C ILE A 45 7.40 -1.29 -0.23
N ALA A 46 7.50 -0.31 0.67
CA ALA A 46 8.43 -0.33 1.79
C ALA A 46 7.71 -0.65 3.11
N GLN A 47 8.26 -1.59 3.90
CA GLN A 47 7.78 -1.90 5.25
C GLN A 47 8.89 -1.65 6.27
N PHE A 48 8.69 -0.72 7.19
CA PHE A 48 9.68 -0.34 8.20
C PHE A 48 9.58 -1.13 9.51
N ALA A 49 8.41 -1.67 9.86
CA ALA A 49 8.09 -2.07 11.25
C ALA A 49 7.65 -3.55 11.45
N LYS A 50 7.98 -4.48 10.55
CA LYS A 50 7.69 -5.91 10.76
C LYS A 50 8.86 -6.78 10.32
N GLY A 51 9.71 -7.18 11.27
CA GLY A 51 10.66 -8.28 11.09
C GLY A 51 10.00 -9.68 11.05
N LYS A 52 8.67 -9.75 11.16
CA LYS A 52 7.90 -11.01 11.10
C LYS A 52 7.42 -11.28 9.68
N LYS A 53 7.70 -12.49 9.17
CA LYS A 53 7.19 -13.00 7.88
C LYS A 53 5.65 -13.08 7.92
N CYS A 54 4.97 -12.02 7.51
CA CYS A 54 3.54 -12.06 7.22
C CYS A 54 3.31 -12.70 5.84
N SER A 55 2.27 -13.52 5.71
CA SER A 55 1.87 -14.18 4.45
C SER A 55 1.64 -13.18 3.32
N GLU A 56 1.15 -11.98 3.64
CA GLU A 56 1.00 -10.86 2.71
C GLU A 56 2.32 -10.48 2.00
N PHE A 57 3.46 -10.48 2.70
CA PHE A 57 4.76 -10.15 2.10
C PHE A 57 5.27 -11.25 1.18
N VAL A 58 5.04 -12.52 1.53
CA VAL A 58 5.42 -13.67 0.71
C VAL A 58 4.65 -13.66 -0.62
N SER A 59 3.37 -13.30 -0.59
CA SER A 59 2.54 -13.20 -1.78
C SER A 59 2.94 -12.03 -2.68
N LEU A 60 3.35 -10.89 -2.12
CA LEU A 60 3.80 -9.74 -2.91
C LEU A 60 5.10 -10.03 -3.68
N LYS A 61 6.04 -10.78 -3.10
CA LYS A 61 7.26 -11.22 -3.81
C LYS A 61 6.98 -12.07 -5.06
N LYS A 62 5.82 -12.72 -5.15
CA LYS A 62 5.42 -13.50 -6.33
C LYS A 62 4.94 -12.61 -7.47
N ILE A 63 4.58 -11.35 -7.20
CA ILE A 63 4.07 -10.41 -8.19
C ILE A 63 5.25 -9.64 -8.79
N LYS A 64 5.73 -10.07 -9.96
CA LYS A 64 6.90 -9.50 -10.68
C LYS A 64 6.88 -7.97 -10.89
N LYS A 65 5.72 -7.32 -10.83
CA LYS A 65 5.56 -5.86 -11.04
C LYS A 65 5.75 -5.00 -9.78
N ILE A 66 5.81 -5.62 -8.61
CA ILE A 66 5.95 -4.92 -7.33
C ILE A 66 7.42 -5.02 -6.92
N THR A 67 8.08 -3.87 -6.84
CA THR A 67 9.50 -3.75 -6.46
C THR A 67 9.64 -3.45 -4.97
#